data_AF-A0A952IEB1-F1
#
_entry.id   AF-A0A952IEB1-F1
#
_cell.length_a   1.000
_cell.length_b   1.000
_cell.length_c   1.000
_cell.angle_alpha   90.00
_cell.angle_beta   90.00
_cell.angle_gamma   90.00
#
_symmetry.space_group_name_H-M   'P 1'
#
loop_
_entity.id
_entity.type
_entity.pdbx_description
1 polymer ?
#
loop_
_entity_poly.entity_id
_entity_poly.type
_entity_poly.pdbx_seq_one_letter_code
_entity_poly.pdbx_strand_id
1 'polypeptide(L)'
;MKLKKRLIYFSIFITHLLIINCISGKAITENTDYVNPIYCSINLIDLGAIKRVEVAFEISRLSNSNKPDQIEINYLIESQGKIILEKKIDLDETNVEKINSTFYFNFSIEENNQAGSVLKIIITDMETNDKIEKQVIISEAKSANSVSFGLNNISNKNHNTYVMEGDSISFPDQNGDFPIYITRLKYDFLAAAPPMGNGVGSGARDLTVDSMIIVKSNQPFTLNKKTLYFAQSDTSTSIGLGFRVVGKDFPKFSNVEKIAKSMIYISTDKEIQSYLIAKDKKSVLDNFWINSGGSVENAKRLIRTYYQRVAYSNKNFTTYKEGWKTDKGMIYIVFGRPSETYEVENGERWVYFLGKKRDRVTFEFFKRQNIFSGNHYELNRSPQYKKVYFTQVSKWRKGALEYE
;
A
#
# COMPACT_ATOMS: atom_id res chain seq x y z
N MET A 1 -1.20 82.29 -8.23
CA MET A 1 -0.43 82.44 -9.49
C MET A 1 -0.53 81.14 -10.29
N LYS A 2 -1.17 81.21 -11.46
CA LYS A 2 -1.28 80.30 -12.64
C LYS A 2 -0.67 78.87 -12.52
N LEU A 3 -1.48 77.79 -12.67
CA LEU A 3 -1.78 77.03 -13.93
C LEU A 3 -0.54 76.27 -14.49
N LYS A 4 -0.53 75.01 -14.97
CA LYS A 4 -1.56 74.15 -15.59
C LYS A 4 -0.95 72.76 -15.97
N LYS A 5 -1.79 71.71 -15.95
CA LYS A 5 -1.97 70.59 -16.94
C LYS A 5 -0.84 69.54 -17.12
N ARG A 6 -1.10 68.25 -17.40
CA ARG A 6 -2.17 67.56 -18.19
C ARG A 6 -2.20 66.05 -17.77
N LEU A 7 -3.34 65.38 -17.50
CA LEU A 7 -4.38 64.76 -18.39
C LEU A 7 -3.90 63.40 -18.99
N ILE A 8 -4.57 62.24 -18.82
CA ILE A 8 -5.74 61.67 -19.57
C ILE A 8 -6.06 60.27 -18.96
N TYR A 9 -7.23 60.00 -18.35
CA TYR A 9 -8.50 59.36 -18.84
C TYR A 9 -8.47 57.86 -19.23
N PHE A 10 -9.30 57.03 -18.57
CA PHE A 10 -10.42 56.18 -19.09
C PHE A 10 -10.80 55.08 -18.04
N SER A 11 -11.98 55.08 -17.41
CA SER A 11 -13.29 54.44 -17.80
C SER A 11 -13.28 52.90 -17.64
N ILE A 12 -14.19 52.13 -16.99
CA ILE A 12 -15.68 52.02 -16.99
C ILE A 12 -16.05 50.98 -15.88
N PHE A 13 -17.00 51.24 -14.96
CA PHE A 13 -18.40 50.71 -14.90
C PHE A 13 -18.50 49.15 -14.90
N ILE A 14 -19.18 48.44 -13.98
CA ILE A 14 -20.63 48.42 -13.71
C ILE A 14 -20.91 47.78 -12.33
N THR A 15 -21.81 48.41 -11.56
CA THR A 15 -22.50 47.88 -10.37
C THR A 15 -23.89 47.32 -10.72
N HIS A 16 -24.36 46.40 -9.86
CA HIS A 16 -25.73 45.91 -9.63
C HIS A 16 -26.27 44.74 -10.49
N LEU A 17 -26.54 43.60 -9.83
CA LEU A 17 -27.93 43.18 -9.59
C LEU A 17 -28.01 42.16 -8.42
N LEU A 18 -28.75 42.54 -7.39
CA LEU A 18 -29.33 41.64 -6.38
C LEU A 18 -30.56 40.97 -7.00
N ILE A 19 -30.60 39.64 -7.03
CA ILE A 19 -31.87 38.90 -7.03
C ILE A 19 -31.80 37.89 -5.88
N ILE A 20 -32.72 38.09 -4.95
CA ILE A 20 -33.05 37.22 -3.83
C ILE A 20 -33.67 35.94 -4.39
N ASN A 21 -33.17 34.79 -3.98
CA ASN A 21 -33.99 33.58 -3.89
C ASN A 21 -33.70 32.87 -2.57
N CYS A 22 -34.71 32.89 -1.70
CA CYS A 22 -34.81 32.07 -0.51
C CYS A 22 -34.67 30.59 -0.90
N ILE A 23 -33.66 29.91 -0.37
CA ILE A 23 -33.71 28.48 -0.11
C ILE A 23 -33.20 28.27 1.31
N SER A 24 -34.02 27.57 2.10
CA SER A 24 -33.78 27.19 3.48
C SER A 24 -32.43 26.51 3.68
N GLY A 25 -31.43 27.26 4.13
CA GLY A 25 -30.18 26.71 4.64
C GLY A 25 -30.32 26.46 6.14
N LYS A 26 -30.53 25.21 6.53
CA LYS A 26 -30.29 24.74 7.91
C LYS A 26 -28.92 25.26 8.37
N ALA A 27 -28.86 25.73 9.61
CA ALA A 27 -27.63 26.11 10.28
C ALA A 27 -26.54 25.04 10.04
N ILE A 28 -25.41 25.46 9.48
CA ILE A 28 -24.20 24.64 9.43
C ILE A 28 -23.72 24.52 10.87
N THR A 29 -24.17 23.46 11.54
CA THR A 29 -23.51 23.01 12.76
C THR A 29 -22.14 22.48 12.33
N GLU A 30 -21.09 23.24 12.61
CA GLU A 30 -19.73 22.73 12.67
C GLU A 30 -19.72 21.52 13.62
N ASN A 31 -19.60 20.31 13.08
CA ASN A 31 -19.29 19.15 13.91
C ASN A 31 -18.57 18.04 13.14
N THR A 32 -17.41 17.69 13.71
CA THR A 32 -16.69 16.41 13.73
C THR A 32 -16.02 15.87 12.46
N ASP A 33 -14.69 15.78 12.55
CA ASP A 33 -13.82 14.70 12.08
C ASP A 33 -13.97 14.24 10.62
N TYR A 34 -13.33 14.96 9.70
CA TYR A 34 -13.14 14.51 8.32
C TYR A 34 -12.11 13.37 8.25
N VAL A 35 -12.52 12.17 8.65
CA VAL A 35 -11.95 10.95 8.07
C VAL A 35 -12.77 10.69 6.80
N ASN A 36 -12.13 10.71 5.62
CA ASN A 36 -12.82 10.33 4.39
C ASN A 36 -13.41 8.91 4.60
N PRO A 37 -14.75 8.73 4.45
CA PRO A 37 -15.41 7.46 4.70
C PRO A 37 -14.94 6.36 3.76
N ILE A 38 -14.30 6.75 2.64
CA ILE A 38 -13.71 5.86 1.67
C ILE A 38 -12.20 6.04 1.63
N TYR A 39 -11.47 4.93 1.61
CA TYR A 39 -10.05 4.85 1.31
C TYR A 39 -9.85 4.12 0.00
N CYS A 40 -8.88 4.55 -0.79
CA CYS A 40 -8.49 3.86 -2.01
C CYS A 40 -6.97 3.94 -2.20
N SER A 41 -6.38 2.81 -2.58
CA SER A 41 -5.00 2.71 -3.03
C SER A 41 -4.95 1.92 -4.34
N ILE A 42 -4.03 2.31 -5.21
CA ILE A 42 -3.82 1.71 -6.52
C ILE A 42 -2.37 1.26 -6.60
N ASN A 43 -2.15 0.05 -7.07
CA ASN A 43 -0.83 -0.48 -7.38
C ASN A 43 -0.79 -0.91 -8.85
N LEU A 44 0.23 -0.47 -9.58
CA LEU A 44 0.45 -0.86 -10.96
C LEU A 44 1.55 -1.92 -11.03
N ILE A 45 1.23 -3.06 -11.64
CA ILE A 45 2.15 -4.16 -11.86
C ILE A 45 2.40 -4.27 -13.35
N ASP A 46 3.66 -4.17 -13.73
CA ASP A 46 4.10 -4.38 -15.10
C ASP A 46 4.16 -5.88 -15.41
N LEU A 47 3.39 -6.32 -16.40
CA LEU A 47 3.40 -7.71 -16.90
C LEU A 47 3.97 -7.77 -18.33
N GLY A 48 4.76 -6.77 -18.73
CA GLY A 48 5.25 -6.58 -20.10
C GLY A 48 4.20 -5.86 -20.95
N ALA A 49 3.51 -6.60 -21.82
CA ALA A 49 2.50 -6.08 -22.74
C ALA A 49 1.31 -5.34 -22.09
N ILE A 50 1.00 -5.76 -20.88
CA ILE A 50 -0.16 -5.30 -20.12
C ILE A 50 0.32 -4.85 -18.76
N LYS A 51 -0.34 -3.83 -18.21
CA LYS A 51 -0.23 -3.50 -16.79
C LYS A 51 -1.44 -4.04 -16.08
N ARG A 52 -1.22 -4.72 -14.96
CA ARG A 52 -2.30 -5.07 -14.05
C ARG A 52 -2.46 -3.94 -13.04
N VAL A 53 -3.67 -3.44 -12.95
CA VAL A 53 -4.10 -2.48 -11.94
C VAL A 53 -4.68 -3.28 -10.79
N GLU A 54 -4.06 -3.19 -9.63
CA GLU A 54 -4.61 -3.73 -8.38
C GLU A 54 -5.16 -2.56 -7.54
N VAL A 55 -6.39 -2.71 -7.06
CA VAL A 55 -7.08 -1.69 -6.29
C VAL A 55 -7.47 -2.26 -4.95
N ALA A 56 -7.10 -1.56 -3.88
CA ALA A 56 -7.52 -1.88 -2.53
C ALA A 56 -8.27 -0.69 -1.94
N PHE A 57 -9.47 -0.93 -1.44
CA PHE A 57 -10.33 0.12 -0.90
C PHE A 57 -11.08 -0.31 0.35
N GLU A 58 -11.41 0.67 1.19
CA GLU A 58 -12.19 0.48 2.41
C GLU A 58 -13.32 1.50 2.45
N ILE A 59 -14.49 1.07 2.89
CA ILE A 59 -15.62 1.94 3.18
C ILE A 59 -16.01 1.68 4.63
N SER A 60 -15.91 2.70 5.49
CA SER A 60 -16.06 2.54 6.95
C SER A 60 -17.36 1.83 7.36
N ARG A 61 -18.48 2.12 6.67
CA ARG A 61 -19.77 1.44 6.95
C ARG A 61 -19.79 -0.04 6.54
N LEU A 62 -18.97 -0.43 5.56
CA LEU A 62 -18.90 -1.79 5.02
C LEU A 62 -17.78 -2.64 5.65
N SER A 63 -17.06 -2.13 6.64
CA SER A 63 -15.96 -2.83 7.30
C SER A 63 -16.32 -4.26 7.74
N ASN A 64 -17.56 -4.49 8.20
CA ASN A 64 -18.05 -5.81 8.61
C ASN A 64 -19.03 -6.48 7.62
N SER A 65 -19.28 -5.87 6.46
CA SER A 65 -20.23 -6.36 5.44
C SER A 65 -19.51 -6.88 4.20
N ASN A 66 -19.99 -7.94 3.56
CA ASN A 66 -19.45 -8.41 2.28
C ASN A 66 -20.42 -8.09 1.13
N LYS A 67 -20.79 -6.81 0.99
CA LYS A 67 -21.75 -6.31 0.01
C LYS A 67 -21.05 -5.44 -1.05
N PRO A 68 -20.32 -6.06 -2.01
CA PRO A 68 -19.66 -5.33 -3.09
C PRO A 68 -20.67 -4.69 -4.07
N ASP A 69 -21.88 -5.21 -4.10
CA ASP A 69 -23.02 -4.74 -4.90
C ASP A 69 -23.50 -3.33 -4.52
N GLN A 70 -23.09 -2.79 -3.37
CA GLN A 70 -23.41 -1.43 -2.93
C GLN A 70 -22.37 -0.38 -3.36
N ILE A 71 -21.43 -0.77 -4.24
CA ILE A 71 -20.26 0.02 -4.60
C ILE A 71 -20.23 0.15 -6.12
N GLU A 72 -20.14 1.39 -6.60
CA GLU A 72 -19.91 1.65 -8.02
C GLU A 72 -18.44 2.02 -8.24
N ILE A 73 -17.80 1.37 -9.21
CA ILE A 73 -16.42 1.66 -9.59
C ILE A 73 -16.36 2.02 -11.06
N ASN A 74 -15.79 3.19 -11.33
CA ASN A 74 -15.46 3.62 -12.68
C ASN A 74 -13.95 3.86 -12.76
N TYR A 75 -13.35 3.52 -13.89
CA TYR A 75 -11.99 3.95 -14.20
C TYR A 75 -11.94 4.65 -15.55
N LEU A 76 -11.06 5.63 -15.63
CA LEU A 76 -10.79 6.35 -16.85
C LEU A 76 -9.28 6.49 -17.07
N ILE A 77 -8.88 6.55 -18.32
CA ILE A 77 -7.50 6.81 -18.71
C ILE A 77 -7.48 8.15 -19.44
N GLU A 78 -6.62 9.04 -18.96
CA GLU A 78 -6.34 10.33 -19.57
C GLU A 78 -4.95 10.33 -20.20
N SER A 79 -4.85 10.85 -21.42
CA SER A 79 -3.58 11.14 -22.09
C SER A 79 -3.63 12.57 -22.65
N GLN A 80 -2.58 13.36 -22.40
CA GLN A 80 -2.49 14.76 -22.85
C GLN A 80 -3.72 15.61 -22.50
N GLY A 81 -4.33 15.37 -21.34
CA GLY A 81 -5.51 16.09 -20.86
C GLY A 81 -6.84 15.69 -21.53
N LYS A 82 -6.87 14.60 -22.30
CA LYS A 82 -8.09 14.04 -22.90
C LYS A 82 -8.37 12.64 -22.34
N ILE A 83 -9.64 12.36 -22.04
CA ILE A 83 -10.10 11.02 -21.70
C ILE A 83 -10.05 10.16 -22.97
N ILE A 84 -9.26 9.09 -22.95
CA ILE A 84 -9.12 8.13 -24.05
C ILE A 84 -9.89 6.84 -23.81
N LEU A 85 -10.20 6.53 -22.56
CA LEU A 85 -10.97 5.37 -22.16
C LEU A 85 -11.74 5.67 -20.88
N GLU A 86 -12.98 5.22 -20.82
CA GLU A 86 -13.80 5.21 -19.61
C GLU A 86 -14.55 3.87 -19.56
N LYS A 87 -14.47 3.18 -18.43
CA LYS A 87 -15.19 1.92 -18.21
C LYS A 87 -15.71 1.84 -16.78
N LYS A 88 -16.88 1.21 -16.66
CA LYS A 88 -17.44 0.75 -15.39
C LYS A 88 -16.90 -0.65 -15.05
N ILE A 89 -16.65 -0.88 -13.77
CA ILE A 89 -16.30 -2.19 -13.23
C ILE A 89 -17.46 -2.62 -12.32
N ASP A 90 -18.14 -3.69 -12.73
CA ASP A 90 -19.17 -4.32 -11.91
C ASP A 90 -18.49 -5.28 -10.93
N LEU A 91 -18.57 -4.99 -9.64
CA LEU A 91 -18.04 -5.88 -8.60
C LEU A 91 -19.08 -6.94 -8.22
N ASP A 92 -18.61 -8.18 -8.12
CA ASP A 92 -19.37 -9.32 -7.61
C ASP A 92 -18.49 -10.19 -6.71
N GLU A 93 -19.07 -11.21 -6.07
CA GLU A 93 -18.35 -12.10 -5.15
C GLU A 93 -17.23 -12.93 -5.82
N THR A 94 -17.19 -12.98 -7.15
CA THR A 94 -16.19 -13.74 -7.92
C THR A 94 -14.97 -12.92 -8.30
N ASN A 95 -15.12 -11.59 -8.42
CA ASN A 95 -14.07 -10.69 -8.88
C ASN A 95 -13.52 -9.75 -7.79
N VAL A 96 -14.15 -9.73 -6.61
CA VAL A 96 -13.67 -9.01 -5.43
C VAL A 96 -13.26 -9.98 -4.32
N GLU A 97 -12.09 -9.74 -3.74
CA GLU A 97 -11.64 -10.43 -2.53
C GLU A 97 -11.77 -9.46 -1.35
N LYS A 98 -12.35 -9.92 -0.24
CA LYS A 98 -12.32 -9.17 1.00
C LYS A 98 -11.35 -9.77 2.00
N ILE A 99 -10.36 -8.98 2.43
CA ILE A 99 -9.46 -9.33 3.54
C ILE A 99 -9.70 -8.34 4.67
N ASN A 100 -10.29 -8.83 5.76
CA ASN A 100 -10.68 -8.01 6.91
C ASN A 100 -11.72 -6.94 6.52
N SER A 101 -11.37 -5.65 6.60
CA SER A 101 -12.20 -4.51 6.18
C SER A 101 -11.99 -4.12 4.72
N THR A 102 -10.91 -4.57 4.09
CA THR A 102 -10.46 -4.11 2.78
C THR A 102 -10.97 -5.00 1.65
N PHE A 103 -11.55 -4.37 0.63
CA PHE A 103 -11.92 -4.98 -0.64
C PHE A 103 -10.77 -4.83 -1.63
N TYR A 104 -10.52 -5.89 -2.40
CA TYR A 104 -9.48 -5.97 -3.41
C TYR A 104 -10.08 -6.44 -4.72
N PHE A 105 -9.79 -5.75 -5.81
CA PHE A 105 -10.05 -6.23 -7.16
C PHE A 105 -8.89 -5.83 -8.06
N ASN A 106 -8.83 -6.41 -9.25
CA ASN A 106 -7.84 -6.05 -10.25
C ASN A 106 -8.41 -6.15 -11.65
N PHE A 107 -7.77 -5.45 -12.57
CA PHE A 107 -8.05 -5.52 -13.99
C PHE A 107 -6.77 -5.24 -14.78
N SER A 108 -6.78 -5.53 -16.07
CA SER A 108 -5.62 -5.29 -16.95
C SER A 108 -5.89 -4.15 -17.91
N ILE A 109 -4.85 -3.37 -18.18
CA ILE A 109 -4.81 -2.31 -19.18
C ILE A 109 -3.65 -2.59 -20.15
N GLU A 110 -3.84 -2.31 -21.43
CA GLU A 110 -2.80 -2.47 -22.45
C GLU A 110 -1.79 -1.31 -22.40
N GLU A 111 -0.51 -1.61 -22.63
CA GLU A 111 0.57 -0.60 -22.75
C GLU A 111 0.52 0.10 -24.13
N ASN A 112 -0.63 0.65 -24.52
CA ASN A 112 -0.79 1.43 -25.77
C ASN A 112 -0.89 2.95 -25.52
N ASN A 113 -0.63 3.38 -24.29
CA ASN A 113 -0.88 4.75 -23.86
C ASN A 113 0.41 5.58 -23.86
N GLN A 114 0.35 6.76 -24.48
CA GLN A 114 1.47 7.69 -24.61
C GLN A 114 2.11 8.03 -23.25
N ALA A 115 3.39 8.42 -23.24
CA ALA A 115 4.10 8.82 -22.02
C ALA A 115 3.34 9.89 -21.24
N GLY A 116 3.21 9.72 -19.91
CA GLY A 116 2.46 10.63 -19.04
C GLY A 116 0.95 10.38 -18.98
N SER A 117 0.46 9.22 -19.44
CA SER A 117 -0.95 8.84 -19.30
C SER A 117 -1.29 8.56 -17.83
N VAL A 118 -2.47 8.98 -17.39
CA VAL A 118 -2.95 8.87 -16.01
C VAL A 118 -4.17 7.96 -15.96
N LEU A 119 -4.13 6.97 -15.07
CA LEU A 119 -5.31 6.18 -14.69
C LEU A 119 -5.98 6.89 -13.52
N LYS A 120 -7.28 7.14 -13.61
CA LYS A 120 -8.10 7.56 -12.48
C LYS A 120 -9.14 6.48 -12.16
N ILE A 121 -9.29 6.19 -10.88
CA ILE A 121 -10.29 5.27 -10.35
C ILE A 121 -11.19 6.05 -9.41
N ILE A 122 -12.49 5.97 -9.68
CA ILE A 122 -13.54 6.64 -8.93
C ILE A 122 -14.36 5.53 -8.25
N ILE A 123 -14.42 5.56 -6.93
CA ILE A 123 -15.21 4.64 -6.12
C ILE A 123 -16.31 5.44 -5.44
N THR A 124 -17.55 5.02 -5.66
CA THR A 124 -18.74 5.64 -5.10
C THR A 124 -19.47 4.65 -4.20
N ASP A 125 -19.73 5.06 -2.97
CA ASP A 125 -20.64 4.38 -2.07
C ASP A 125 -22.09 4.73 -2.45
N MET A 126 -22.86 3.77 -2.96
CA MET A 126 -24.20 4.04 -3.47
C MET A 126 -25.22 4.37 -2.37
N GLU A 127 -24.96 4.01 -1.12
CA GLU A 127 -25.87 4.28 0.00
C GLU A 127 -25.72 5.74 0.49
N THR A 128 -24.49 6.22 0.63
CA THR A 128 -24.20 7.57 1.16
C THR A 128 -23.96 8.60 0.07
N ASN A 129 -23.71 8.17 -1.17
CA ASN A 129 -23.18 8.96 -2.29
C ASN A 129 -21.78 9.56 -2.03
N ASP A 130 -21.07 9.08 -1.01
CA ASP A 130 -19.67 9.43 -0.81
C ASP A 130 -18.83 8.90 -1.96
N LYS A 131 -17.82 9.67 -2.37
CA LYS A 131 -16.94 9.30 -3.48
C LYS A 131 -15.48 9.58 -3.15
N ILE A 132 -14.60 8.73 -3.65
CA ILE A 132 -13.16 8.98 -3.69
C ILE A 132 -12.66 8.82 -5.12
N GLU A 133 -11.76 9.73 -5.52
CA GLU A 133 -11.00 9.63 -6.76
C GLU A 133 -9.53 9.42 -6.40
N LYS A 134 -8.92 8.41 -7.00
CA LYS A 134 -7.49 8.12 -6.87
C LYS A 134 -6.88 8.02 -8.26
N GLN A 135 -5.74 8.65 -8.45
CA GLN A 135 -5.03 8.66 -9.72
C GLN A 135 -3.63 8.06 -9.58
N VAL A 136 -3.10 7.50 -10.66
CA VAL A 136 -1.74 6.98 -10.79
C VAL A 136 -1.23 7.16 -12.22
N ILE A 137 0.05 7.44 -12.38
CA ILE A 137 0.68 7.56 -13.71
C ILE A 137 0.94 6.16 -14.28
N ILE A 138 0.39 5.86 -15.46
CA ILE A 138 0.49 4.54 -16.12
C ILE A 138 1.87 4.37 -16.77
N SER A 139 2.33 5.39 -17.49
CA SER A 139 3.54 5.37 -18.30
C SER A 139 4.63 6.21 -17.65
N GLU A 140 5.28 5.66 -16.62
CA GLU A 140 6.64 6.08 -16.26
C GLU A 140 7.56 5.76 -17.45
N ALA A 141 8.57 6.60 -17.74
CA ALA A 141 9.58 6.26 -18.74
C ALA A 141 10.17 4.88 -18.38
N LYS A 142 10.20 3.92 -19.33
CA LYS A 142 10.75 2.58 -19.07
C LYS A 142 12.10 2.74 -18.39
N SER A 143 12.17 2.31 -17.13
CA SER A 143 13.43 2.29 -16.40
C SER A 143 14.42 1.48 -17.22
N ALA A 144 15.65 1.98 -17.38
CA ALA A 144 16.72 1.29 -18.10
C ALA A 144 17.00 -0.14 -17.58
N ASN A 145 16.45 -0.49 -16.41
CA ASN A 145 16.59 -1.78 -15.73
C ASN A 145 15.30 -2.62 -15.70
N SER A 146 14.46 -2.56 -16.74
CA SER A 146 13.24 -3.39 -16.85
C SER A 146 13.47 -4.65 -17.69
N VAL A 147 12.90 -5.77 -17.26
CA VAL A 147 12.84 -7.02 -18.05
C VAL A 147 11.71 -6.95 -19.08
N SER A 148 11.82 -7.72 -20.16
CA SER A 148 10.77 -7.81 -21.18
C SER A 148 9.57 -8.67 -20.74
N PHE A 149 9.73 -9.51 -19.72
CA PHE A 149 8.73 -10.45 -19.22
C PHE A 149 8.15 -10.04 -17.86
N GLY A 150 6.86 -10.34 -17.67
CA GLY A 150 6.16 -10.14 -16.39
C GLY A 150 6.13 -11.39 -15.52
N LEU A 151 5.70 -11.30 -14.26
CA LEU A 151 5.31 -12.47 -13.46
C LEU A 151 3.78 -12.60 -13.44
N ASN A 152 3.25 -13.70 -13.98
CA ASN A 152 1.81 -13.96 -13.96
C ASN A 152 1.47 -15.18 -13.10
N ASN A 153 0.64 -14.98 -12.09
CA ASN A 153 0.08 -16.08 -11.30
C ASN A 153 -1.21 -16.58 -11.95
N ILE A 154 -1.18 -17.81 -12.45
CA ILE A 154 -2.30 -18.46 -13.17
C ILE A 154 -3.31 -19.01 -12.15
N SER A 155 -2.82 -19.54 -11.03
CA SER A 155 -3.65 -20.11 -9.96
C SER A 155 -4.38 -19.03 -9.16
N ASN A 156 -3.75 -17.87 -8.96
CA ASN A 156 -4.31 -16.79 -8.14
C ASN A 156 -4.15 -15.42 -8.80
N LYS A 157 -5.21 -14.97 -9.49
CA LYS A 157 -5.20 -13.72 -10.25
C LYS A 157 -5.17 -12.46 -9.36
N ASN A 158 -5.55 -12.58 -8.08
CA ASN A 158 -5.75 -11.45 -7.16
C ASN A 158 -4.54 -11.13 -6.27
N HIS A 159 -3.42 -11.87 -6.38
CA HIS A 159 -2.25 -11.72 -5.49
C HIS A 159 -0.95 -11.84 -6.30
N ASN A 160 -0.21 -10.75 -6.48
CA ASN A 160 1.00 -10.79 -7.31
C ASN A 160 2.23 -10.07 -6.75
N THR A 161 2.16 -9.43 -5.58
CA THR A 161 3.40 -8.98 -4.88
C THR A 161 4.21 -10.17 -4.34
N TYR A 162 3.60 -11.36 -4.31
CA TYR A 162 4.17 -12.65 -3.94
C TYR A 162 3.37 -13.77 -4.61
N VAL A 163 3.93 -14.98 -4.60
CA VAL A 163 3.36 -16.23 -5.14
C VAL A 163 3.16 -17.21 -3.99
N MET A 164 2.03 -17.90 -3.91
CA MET A 164 1.87 -18.94 -2.87
C MET A 164 2.64 -20.20 -3.28
N GLU A 165 3.16 -20.93 -2.29
CA GLU A 165 3.80 -22.22 -2.56
C GLU A 165 2.88 -23.17 -3.33
N GLY A 166 3.37 -23.70 -4.45
CA GLY A 166 2.63 -24.60 -5.31
C GLY A 166 1.67 -23.92 -6.31
N ASP A 167 1.56 -22.59 -6.32
CA ASP A 167 0.83 -21.89 -7.37
C ASP A 167 1.49 -22.13 -8.73
N SER A 168 0.65 -22.28 -9.76
CA SER A 168 1.08 -22.30 -11.16
C SER A 168 1.31 -20.87 -11.62
N ILE A 169 2.53 -20.58 -12.06
CA ILE A 169 2.96 -19.27 -12.55
C ILE A 169 3.58 -19.37 -13.94
N SER A 170 3.63 -18.25 -14.67
CA SER A 170 4.37 -18.13 -15.92
C SER A 170 5.05 -16.77 -16.02
N PHE A 171 6.02 -16.67 -16.93
CA PHE A 171 6.62 -15.40 -17.32
C PHE A 171 6.15 -15.03 -18.73
N PRO A 172 5.04 -14.26 -18.89
CA PRO A 172 4.56 -13.84 -20.20
C PRO A 172 5.55 -12.90 -20.89
N ASP A 173 5.74 -13.08 -22.20
CA ASP A 173 6.54 -12.21 -23.07
C ASP A 173 5.99 -12.20 -24.50
N GLN A 174 6.13 -11.07 -25.21
CA GLN A 174 5.62 -10.90 -26.59
C GLN A 174 6.57 -11.43 -27.67
N ASN A 175 7.86 -11.59 -27.37
CA ASN A 175 8.90 -11.98 -28.32
C ASN A 175 9.04 -13.50 -28.47
N GLY A 176 8.12 -14.27 -27.88
CA GLY A 176 8.07 -15.73 -27.95
C GLY A 176 8.74 -16.44 -26.77
N ASP A 177 8.97 -17.75 -26.95
CA ASP A 177 9.51 -18.63 -25.92
C ASP A 177 11.05 -18.55 -25.87
N PHE A 178 11.61 -18.22 -24.70
CA PHE A 178 13.05 -18.17 -24.43
C PHE A 178 13.35 -18.66 -23.00
N PRO A 179 14.60 -19.08 -22.70
CA PRO A 179 14.97 -19.50 -21.37
C PRO A 179 14.99 -18.34 -20.37
N ILE A 180 14.44 -18.56 -19.18
CA ILE A 180 14.54 -17.66 -18.04
C ILE A 180 15.26 -18.39 -16.91
N TYR A 181 16.33 -17.76 -16.42
CA TYR A 181 17.16 -18.24 -15.33
C TYR A 181 16.63 -17.70 -14.01
N ILE A 182 16.17 -18.58 -13.13
CA ILE A 182 15.63 -18.21 -11.83
C ILE A 182 16.63 -18.60 -10.75
N THR A 183 17.22 -17.59 -10.11
CA THR A 183 18.09 -17.74 -8.96
C THR A 183 17.26 -17.78 -7.68
N ARG A 184 17.40 -18.86 -6.91
CA ARG A 184 16.85 -18.99 -5.57
C ARG A 184 17.84 -18.40 -4.56
N LEU A 185 17.37 -17.47 -3.74
CA LEU A 185 18.19 -16.77 -2.76
C LEU A 185 17.82 -17.22 -1.35
N LYS A 186 18.81 -17.39 -0.49
CA LYS A 186 18.63 -17.43 0.97
C LYS A 186 18.88 -16.03 1.51
N TYR A 187 18.05 -15.60 2.44
CA TYR A 187 18.13 -14.25 2.97
C TYR A 187 17.78 -14.19 4.46
N ASP A 188 18.31 -13.19 5.15
CA ASP A 188 17.81 -12.73 6.45
C ASP A 188 17.61 -11.21 6.43
N PHE A 189 16.46 -10.78 5.91
CA PHE A 189 16.09 -9.37 5.85
C PHE A 189 15.58 -8.89 7.20
N LEU A 190 16.18 -7.79 7.66
CA LEU A 190 15.77 -7.12 8.87
C LEU A 190 14.43 -6.39 8.69
N ALA A 191 13.70 -6.32 9.78
CA ALA A 191 12.55 -5.44 9.91
C ALA A 191 13.00 -3.97 9.88
N ALA A 192 12.09 -3.08 9.49
CA ALA A 192 12.37 -1.67 9.32
C ALA A 192 12.87 -1.04 10.63
N ALA A 193 13.93 -0.25 10.55
CA ALA A 193 14.37 0.56 11.67
C ALA A 193 13.30 1.63 12.01
N PRO A 194 13.13 1.99 13.29
CA PRO A 194 12.20 3.03 13.73
C PRO A 194 12.36 4.36 12.96
N PRO A 195 11.31 5.19 12.87
CA PRO A 195 11.30 6.36 11.99
C PRO A 195 12.27 7.47 12.42
N MET A 196 12.72 7.45 13.68
CA MET A 196 13.70 8.38 14.22
C MET A 196 15.15 7.87 14.19
N GLY A 197 15.39 6.67 13.65
CA GLY A 197 16.71 6.07 13.57
C GLY A 197 17.60 6.70 12.48
N ASN A 198 18.92 6.54 12.60
CA ASN A 198 19.92 7.19 11.74
C ASN A 198 20.11 6.50 10.36
N GLY A 199 19.03 6.07 9.69
CA GLY A 199 19.07 5.56 8.32
C GLY A 199 19.70 4.18 8.11
N VAL A 200 20.31 3.57 9.13
CA VAL A 200 20.95 2.25 9.04
C VAL A 200 19.94 1.17 9.45
N GLY A 201 19.33 0.43 8.51
CA GLY A 201 18.59 -0.77 8.93
C GLY A 201 17.54 -1.37 8.00
N SER A 202 17.69 -1.30 6.68
CA SER A 202 16.78 -1.99 5.75
C SER A 202 17.43 -3.14 4.96
N GLY A 203 18.75 -3.32 5.04
CA GLY A 203 19.51 -4.35 4.31
C GLY A 203 19.35 -5.77 4.87
N ALA A 204 19.68 -6.77 4.05
CA ALA A 204 19.82 -8.16 4.48
C ALA A 204 21.06 -8.30 5.37
N ARG A 205 20.98 -9.09 6.44
CA ARG A 205 22.18 -9.54 7.18
C ARG A 205 23.01 -10.50 6.35
N ASP A 206 22.33 -11.29 5.53
CA ASP A 206 22.93 -12.24 4.60
C ASP A 206 22.01 -12.37 3.38
N LEU A 207 22.62 -12.55 2.21
CA LEU A 207 21.96 -12.80 0.93
C LEU A 207 22.87 -13.70 0.09
N THR A 208 22.53 -14.99 -0.01
CA THR A 208 23.34 -15.99 -0.71
C THR A 208 22.54 -16.69 -1.79
N VAL A 209 23.24 -17.09 -2.86
CA VAL A 209 22.67 -17.96 -3.89
C VAL A 209 22.58 -19.38 -3.35
N ASP A 210 21.40 -19.98 -3.46
CA ASP A 210 21.15 -21.35 -3.04
C ASP A 210 21.15 -22.32 -4.22
N SER A 211 20.39 -22.00 -5.27
CA SER A 211 20.32 -22.80 -6.50
C SER A 211 19.82 -21.96 -7.66
N MET A 212 20.05 -22.40 -8.89
CA MET A 212 19.43 -21.84 -10.08
C MET A 212 18.57 -22.90 -10.78
N ILE A 213 17.44 -22.48 -11.34
CA ILE A 213 16.61 -23.31 -12.22
C ILE A 213 16.37 -22.56 -13.52
N ILE A 214 16.07 -23.30 -14.59
CA ILE A 214 15.75 -22.73 -15.90
C ILE A 214 14.31 -23.11 -16.23
N VAL A 215 13.53 -22.11 -16.63
CA VAL A 215 12.17 -22.30 -17.16
C VAL A 215 12.09 -21.68 -18.56
N LYS A 216 11.01 -21.94 -19.28
CA LYS A 216 10.72 -21.24 -20.53
C LYS A 216 9.69 -20.15 -20.27
N SER A 217 9.86 -18.97 -20.89
CA SER A 217 8.79 -17.95 -20.92
C SER A 217 7.50 -18.54 -21.49
N ASN A 218 6.36 -17.93 -21.16
CA ASN A 218 4.99 -18.33 -21.51
C ASN A 218 4.53 -19.73 -21.02
N GLN A 219 5.43 -20.60 -20.58
CA GLN A 219 5.11 -21.94 -20.09
C GLN A 219 4.81 -21.92 -18.58
N PRO A 220 3.74 -22.59 -18.12
CA PRO A 220 3.44 -22.73 -16.70
C PRO A 220 4.48 -23.55 -15.94
N PHE A 221 4.81 -23.14 -14.71
CA PHE A 221 5.65 -23.89 -13.77
C PHE A 221 5.25 -23.60 -12.32
N THR A 222 5.78 -24.38 -11.37
CA THR A 222 5.46 -24.24 -9.93
C THR A 222 6.72 -24.14 -9.09
N LEU A 223 6.64 -23.40 -7.97
CA LEU A 223 7.71 -23.29 -6.98
C LEU A 223 7.22 -23.67 -5.57
N ASN A 224 7.99 -24.52 -4.90
CA ASN A 224 7.59 -25.10 -3.60
C ASN A 224 8.48 -24.66 -2.42
N LYS A 225 9.47 -23.79 -2.63
CA LYS A 225 10.35 -23.30 -1.56
C LYS A 225 10.00 -21.86 -1.24
N LYS A 226 9.67 -21.60 0.03
CA LYS A 226 9.29 -20.28 0.54
C LYS A 226 10.53 -19.39 0.65
N THR A 227 10.84 -18.63 -0.40
CA THR A 227 11.99 -17.72 -0.38
C THR A 227 11.90 -16.63 -1.45
N LEU A 228 12.93 -15.79 -1.52
CA LEU A 228 13.11 -14.81 -2.58
C LEU A 228 13.73 -15.47 -3.82
N TYR A 229 13.17 -15.16 -4.97
CA TYR A 229 13.64 -15.57 -6.29
C TYR A 229 13.99 -14.35 -7.12
N PHE A 230 14.94 -14.51 -8.02
CA PHE A 230 15.36 -13.50 -8.98
C PHE A 230 15.44 -14.12 -10.37
N ALA A 231 14.57 -13.66 -11.28
CA ALA A 231 14.46 -14.18 -12.64
C ALA A 231 15.14 -13.26 -13.65
N GLN A 232 15.94 -13.83 -14.56
CA GLN A 232 16.70 -13.09 -15.57
C GLN A 232 16.62 -13.79 -16.92
N SER A 233 16.61 -13.01 -18.01
CA SER A 233 16.82 -13.52 -19.36
C SER A 233 18.32 -13.67 -19.69
N ASP A 234 19.16 -12.83 -19.08
CA ASP A 234 20.62 -12.86 -19.22
C ASP A 234 21.29 -12.73 -17.83
N THR A 235 21.94 -13.81 -17.38
CA THR A 235 22.62 -13.90 -16.08
C THR A 235 23.91 -13.06 -16.00
N SER A 236 24.40 -12.52 -17.13
CA SER A 236 25.54 -11.59 -17.12
C SER A 236 25.16 -10.17 -16.68
N THR A 237 23.86 -9.86 -16.67
CA THR A 237 23.33 -8.55 -16.28
C THR A 237 22.85 -8.54 -14.83
N SER A 238 22.64 -7.36 -14.25
CA SER A 238 21.92 -7.19 -12.98
C SER A 238 20.41 -6.92 -13.18
N ILE A 239 19.95 -7.00 -14.43
CA ILE A 239 18.57 -6.75 -14.81
C ILE A 239 17.78 -8.04 -14.62
N GLY A 240 16.66 -7.94 -13.90
CA GLY A 240 15.83 -9.10 -13.59
C GLY A 240 14.57 -8.71 -12.84
N LEU A 241 13.77 -9.73 -12.54
CA LEU A 241 12.52 -9.63 -11.79
C LEU A 241 12.65 -10.37 -10.46
N GLY A 242 12.61 -9.63 -9.36
CA GLY A 242 12.56 -10.22 -8.02
C GLY A 242 11.13 -10.51 -7.59
N PHE A 243 10.89 -11.69 -7.04
CA PHE A 243 9.58 -12.07 -6.49
C PHE A 243 9.72 -13.09 -5.38
N ARG A 244 8.71 -13.19 -4.52
CA ARG A 244 8.75 -14.06 -3.34
C ARG A 244 7.75 -15.19 -3.46
N VAL A 245 8.18 -16.38 -3.08
CA VAL A 245 7.26 -17.49 -2.79
C VAL A 245 7.02 -17.54 -1.29
N VAL A 246 5.75 -17.53 -0.89
CA VAL A 246 5.31 -17.49 0.50
C VAL A 246 4.49 -18.73 0.86
N GLY A 247 4.23 -18.94 2.15
CA GLY A 247 3.38 -20.04 2.60
C GLY A 247 1.90 -19.75 2.34
N LYS A 248 1.08 -20.81 2.30
CA LYS A 248 -0.38 -20.73 2.11
C LYS A 248 -1.11 -19.91 3.18
N ASP A 249 -0.46 -19.64 4.32
CA ASP A 249 -1.00 -18.80 5.40
C ASP A 249 -0.93 -17.31 5.09
N PHE A 250 -0.01 -16.89 4.21
CA PHE A 250 0.20 -15.48 3.84
C PHE A 250 -1.03 -14.92 3.10
N PRO A 251 -1.36 -13.62 3.21
CA PRO A 251 -0.69 -12.54 3.94
C PRO A 251 -0.95 -12.53 5.45
N LYS A 252 -1.86 -13.39 5.92
CA LYS A 252 -2.10 -13.58 7.35
C LYS A 252 -0.94 -14.37 7.96
N PHE A 253 -0.78 -14.29 9.28
CA PHE A 253 0.10 -15.21 9.98
C PHE A 253 -0.75 -16.22 10.71
N SER A 254 -0.57 -17.50 10.39
CA SER A 254 -1.11 -18.61 11.21
C SER A 254 -0.16 -19.03 12.32
N ASN A 255 1.12 -18.63 12.22
CA ASN A 255 2.17 -19.01 13.17
C ASN A 255 2.41 -17.90 14.21
N VAL A 256 2.23 -18.24 15.48
CA VAL A 256 2.49 -17.40 16.66
C VAL A 256 3.89 -16.77 16.63
N GLU A 257 4.89 -17.47 16.11
CA GLU A 257 6.26 -16.98 16.01
C GLU A 257 6.43 -15.84 15.03
N LYS A 258 5.79 -15.92 13.85
CA LYS A 258 5.83 -14.83 12.88
C LYS A 258 5.14 -13.58 13.44
N ILE A 259 4.04 -13.79 14.16
CA ILE A 259 3.28 -12.73 14.81
C ILE A 259 4.12 -12.02 15.86
N ALA A 260 4.69 -12.77 16.80
CA ALA A 260 5.49 -12.18 17.86
C ALA A 260 6.72 -11.44 17.30
N LYS A 261 7.35 -11.98 16.25
CA LYS A 261 8.42 -11.27 15.51
C LYS A 261 7.93 -9.97 14.86
N SER A 262 6.69 -9.88 14.40
CA SER A 262 6.16 -8.61 13.87
C SER A 262 5.95 -7.55 14.94
N MET A 263 5.74 -7.94 16.20
CA MET A 263 5.45 -7.04 17.32
C MET A 263 6.62 -6.15 17.76
N ILE A 264 7.78 -6.24 17.10
CA ILE A 264 8.97 -5.44 17.41
C ILE A 264 8.68 -3.93 17.40
N TYR A 265 7.66 -3.48 16.65
CA TYR A 265 7.31 -2.05 16.53
C TYR A 265 6.56 -1.51 17.74
N ILE A 266 6.00 -2.38 18.57
CA ILE A 266 5.23 -2.02 19.77
C ILE A 266 5.77 -2.71 21.03
N SER A 267 6.90 -3.40 20.92
CA SER A 267 7.52 -4.17 22.01
C SER A 267 8.93 -3.67 22.28
N THR A 268 9.43 -3.97 23.48
CA THR A 268 10.83 -3.77 23.83
C THR A 268 11.68 -4.98 23.41
N ASP A 269 12.99 -4.79 23.26
CA ASP A 269 13.91 -5.88 22.97
C ASP A 269 13.84 -6.98 24.03
N LYS A 270 13.69 -6.62 25.31
CA LYS A 270 13.54 -7.58 26.42
C LYS A 270 12.31 -8.47 26.26
N GLU A 271 11.19 -7.91 25.79
CA GLU A 271 9.95 -8.67 25.56
C GLU A 271 10.05 -9.58 24.33
N ILE A 272 10.72 -9.12 23.27
CA ILE A 272 10.99 -9.97 22.11
C ILE A 272 11.93 -11.11 22.51
N GLN A 273 12.98 -10.85 23.28
CA GLN A 273 13.88 -11.90 23.77
C GLN A 273 13.18 -12.87 24.72
N SER A 274 12.33 -12.38 25.64
CA SER A 274 11.58 -13.26 26.54
C SER A 274 10.65 -14.18 25.76
N TYR A 275 10.02 -13.70 24.69
CA TYR A 275 9.25 -14.52 23.77
C TYR A 275 10.11 -15.58 23.06
N LEU A 276 11.28 -15.21 22.54
CA LEU A 276 12.15 -16.12 21.78
C LEU A 276 12.67 -17.29 22.62
N ILE A 277 12.93 -17.08 23.91
CA ILE A 277 13.44 -18.12 24.84
C ILE A 277 12.33 -18.89 25.56
N ALA A 278 11.08 -18.41 25.54
CA ALA A 278 9.99 -19.02 26.29
C ALA A 278 9.63 -20.41 25.74
N LYS A 279 9.45 -21.36 26.67
CA LYS A 279 8.89 -22.69 26.36
C LYS A 279 7.43 -22.59 25.93
N ASP A 280 6.63 -21.78 26.65
CA ASP A 280 5.26 -21.44 26.29
C ASP A 280 5.19 -20.03 25.67
N LYS A 281 5.48 -19.98 24.38
CA LYS A 281 5.42 -18.77 23.55
C LYS A 281 4.02 -18.15 23.53
N LYS A 282 2.96 -18.96 23.61
CA LYS A 282 1.58 -18.49 23.55
C LYS A 282 1.21 -17.74 24.82
N SER A 283 1.52 -18.31 25.98
CA SER A 283 1.24 -17.65 27.27
C SER A 283 1.95 -16.29 27.39
N VAL A 284 3.21 -16.18 26.97
CA VAL A 284 3.94 -14.89 26.97
C VAL A 284 3.26 -13.86 26.06
N LEU A 285 2.81 -14.29 24.88
CA LEU A 285 2.10 -13.43 23.94
C LEU A 285 0.73 -12.99 24.48
N ASP A 286 -0.05 -13.90 25.05
CA ASP A 286 -1.37 -13.60 25.63
C ASP A 286 -1.21 -12.60 26.79
N ASN A 287 -0.21 -12.80 27.65
CA ASN A 287 0.10 -11.89 28.75
C ASN A 287 0.49 -10.49 28.27
N PHE A 288 1.27 -10.38 27.18
CA PHE A 288 1.59 -9.09 26.57
C PHE A 288 0.33 -8.30 26.22
N TRP A 289 -0.63 -8.96 25.56
CA TRP A 289 -1.86 -8.31 25.11
C TRP A 289 -2.82 -8.00 26.25
N ILE A 290 -2.94 -8.89 27.24
CA ILE A 290 -3.75 -8.65 28.45
C ILE A 290 -3.20 -7.45 29.23
N ASN A 291 -1.88 -7.40 29.44
CA ASN A 291 -1.23 -6.28 30.14
C ASN A 291 -1.39 -4.97 29.36
N SER A 292 -1.30 -5.03 28.03
CA SER A 292 -1.50 -3.85 27.18
C SER A 292 -2.95 -3.38 27.17
N GLY A 293 -3.91 -4.32 27.13
CA GLY A 293 -5.34 -4.03 27.03
C GLY A 293 -6.04 -3.71 28.35
N GLY A 294 -5.49 -4.15 29.48
CA GLY A 294 -6.11 -4.01 30.82
C GLY A 294 -7.32 -4.93 31.07
N SER A 295 -7.90 -5.51 30.03
CA SER A 295 -8.96 -6.51 30.10
C SER A 295 -8.84 -7.51 28.95
N VAL A 296 -9.41 -8.71 29.12
CA VAL A 296 -9.41 -9.76 28.08
C VAL A 296 -10.10 -9.28 26.81
N GLU A 297 -11.21 -8.55 26.94
CA GLU A 297 -11.98 -8.06 25.79
C GLU A 297 -11.19 -7.02 25.00
N ASN A 298 -10.55 -6.08 25.69
CA ASN A 298 -9.72 -5.08 25.02
C ASN A 298 -8.46 -5.72 24.41
N ALA A 299 -7.87 -6.72 25.05
CA ALA A 299 -6.75 -7.48 24.51
C ALA A 299 -7.12 -8.17 23.18
N LYS A 300 -8.27 -8.86 23.12
CA LYS A 300 -8.78 -9.47 21.89
C LYS A 300 -8.95 -8.45 20.76
N ARG A 301 -9.48 -7.27 21.08
CA ARG A 301 -9.62 -6.16 20.13
C ARG A 301 -8.26 -5.70 19.60
N LEU A 302 -7.29 -5.44 20.47
CA LEU A 302 -5.93 -5.04 20.07
C LEU A 302 -5.25 -6.09 19.19
N ILE A 303 -5.35 -7.36 19.57
CA ILE A 303 -4.84 -8.50 18.79
C ILE A 303 -5.44 -8.47 17.38
N ARG A 304 -6.77 -8.35 17.28
CA ARG A 304 -7.47 -8.29 15.99
C ARG A 304 -6.96 -7.13 15.15
N THR A 305 -6.97 -5.90 15.67
CA THR A 305 -6.50 -4.72 14.93
C THR A 305 -5.05 -4.87 14.49
N TYR A 306 -4.17 -5.35 15.37
CA TYR A 306 -2.75 -5.53 15.05
C TYR A 306 -2.57 -6.54 13.91
N TYR A 307 -3.24 -7.70 13.99
CA TYR A 307 -3.10 -8.76 12.99
C TYR A 307 -3.70 -8.34 11.65
N GLN A 308 -4.77 -7.56 11.66
CA GLN A 308 -5.35 -6.96 10.46
C GLN A 308 -4.35 -6.03 9.78
N ARG A 309 -3.67 -5.16 10.55
CA ARG A 309 -2.65 -4.24 10.00
C ARG A 309 -1.41 -4.97 9.49
N VAL A 310 -1.00 -6.06 10.15
CA VAL A 310 0.09 -6.93 9.66
C VAL A 310 -0.29 -7.59 8.34
N ALA A 311 -1.50 -8.16 8.25
CA ALA A 311 -2.00 -8.79 7.03
C ALA A 311 -2.13 -7.78 5.88
N TYR A 312 -2.67 -6.59 6.15
CA TYR A 312 -2.72 -5.50 5.18
C TYR A 312 -1.33 -5.12 4.70
N SER A 313 -0.38 -4.97 5.62
CA SER A 313 1.00 -4.63 5.28
C SER A 313 1.64 -5.70 4.40
N ASN A 314 1.43 -6.97 4.72
CA ASN A 314 1.91 -8.10 3.94
C ASN A 314 1.28 -8.16 2.54
N LYS A 315 -0.02 -7.88 2.40
CA LYS A 315 -0.70 -7.86 1.09
C LYS A 315 -0.16 -6.72 0.22
N ASN A 316 -0.08 -5.52 0.77
CA ASN A 316 0.12 -4.28 0.00
C ASN A 316 1.59 -3.82 -0.11
N PHE A 317 2.45 -4.19 0.84
CA PHE A 317 3.82 -3.66 0.92
C PHE A 317 4.90 -4.74 0.78
N THR A 318 4.55 -5.99 0.48
CA THR A 318 5.56 -7.02 0.20
C THR A 318 6.29 -6.70 -1.09
N THR A 319 7.61 -6.77 -1.05
CA THR A 319 8.49 -6.61 -2.22
C THR A 319 9.53 -7.74 -2.22
N TYR A 320 10.81 -7.45 -2.00
CA TYR A 320 11.86 -8.44 -1.78
C TYR A 320 11.88 -8.98 -0.35
N LYS A 321 11.25 -8.28 0.59
CA LYS A 321 10.99 -8.72 1.96
C LYS A 321 9.50 -8.63 2.31
N GLU A 322 9.11 -9.31 3.38
CA GLU A 322 7.72 -9.32 3.84
C GLU A 322 7.22 -7.91 4.16
N GLY A 323 5.97 -7.60 3.79
CA GLY A 323 5.45 -6.24 3.88
C GLY A 323 5.49 -5.63 5.28
N TRP A 324 5.26 -6.41 6.34
CA TRP A 324 5.43 -5.93 7.72
C TRP A 324 6.85 -5.46 8.05
N LYS A 325 7.88 -5.96 7.35
CA LYS A 325 9.29 -5.56 7.53
C LYS A 325 9.66 -4.28 6.78
N THR A 326 8.78 -3.75 5.94
CA THR A 326 9.05 -2.53 5.16
C THR A 326 8.75 -1.27 5.97
N ASP A 327 9.30 -0.14 5.53
CA ASP A 327 9.08 1.14 6.20
C ASP A 327 7.59 1.56 6.14
N LYS A 328 6.93 1.33 4.99
CA LYS A 328 5.48 1.51 4.84
C LYS A 328 4.69 0.61 5.78
N GLY A 329 5.04 -0.68 5.85
CA GLY A 329 4.40 -1.63 6.77
C GLY A 329 4.58 -1.27 8.23
N MET A 330 5.77 -0.81 8.64
CA MET A 330 6.01 -0.34 10.00
C MET A 330 5.08 0.84 10.36
N ILE A 331 5.02 1.87 9.50
CA ILE A 331 4.18 3.04 9.77
C ILE A 331 2.70 2.62 9.79
N TYR A 332 2.25 1.80 8.84
CA TYR A 332 0.86 1.33 8.80
C TYR A 332 0.50 0.45 10.01
N ILE A 333 1.39 -0.41 10.49
CA ILE A 333 1.14 -1.21 11.69
C ILE A 333 0.93 -0.32 12.91
N VAL A 334 1.80 0.68 13.11
CA VAL A 334 1.76 1.54 14.30
C VAL A 334 0.62 2.55 14.23
N PHE A 335 0.47 3.24 13.10
CA PHE A 335 -0.49 4.33 12.94
C PHE A 335 -1.83 3.88 12.38
N GLY A 336 -1.84 2.88 11.50
CA GLY A 336 -3.03 2.41 10.79
C GLY A 336 -3.16 3.05 9.43
N ARG A 337 -4.41 3.24 9.00
CA ARG A 337 -4.71 3.87 7.72
C ARG A 337 -4.34 5.35 7.75
N PRO A 338 -3.55 5.86 6.77
CA PRO A 338 -3.31 7.29 6.67
C PRO A 338 -4.61 8.05 6.35
N SER A 339 -4.75 9.25 6.91
CA SER A 339 -5.87 10.14 6.61
C SER A 339 -5.84 10.58 5.15
N GLU A 340 -4.64 10.90 4.65
CA GLU A 340 -4.42 11.31 3.26
C GLU A 340 -3.13 10.69 2.71
N THR A 341 -3.12 10.38 1.40
CA THR A 341 -1.95 9.88 0.68
C THR A 341 -1.73 10.67 -0.60
N TYR A 342 -0.52 11.18 -0.79
CA TYR A 342 -0.14 11.97 -1.97
C TYR A 342 1.01 11.29 -2.69
N GLU A 343 0.85 11.11 -4.00
CA GLU A 343 1.97 10.76 -4.87
C GLU A 343 2.83 12.00 -5.09
N VAL A 344 4.15 11.84 -5.01
CA VAL A 344 5.13 12.90 -5.24
C VAL A 344 6.20 12.37 -6.19
N GLU A 345 6.92 13.25 -6.89
CA GLU A 345 7.83 12.91 -8.00
C GLU A 345 8.74 11.68 -7.74
N ASN A 346 9.29 11.55 -6.54
CA ASN A 346 10.20 10.46 -6.18
C ASN A 346 9.68 9.58 -5.04
N GLY A 347 8.36 9.48 -4.86
CA GLY A 347 7.85 8.79 -3.68
C GLY A 347 6.37 8.96 -3.36
N GLU A 348 6.07 8.85 -2.08
CA GLU A 348 4.72 9.03 -1.55
C GLU A 348 4.77 9.72 -0.20
N ARG A 349 3.74 10.52 0.09
CA ARG A 349 3.57 11.19 1.37
C ARG A 349 2.29 10.71 2.06
N TRP A 350 2.42 10.27 3.31
CA TRP A 350 1.30 9.86 4.15
C TRP A 350 1.06 10.88 5.26
N VAL A 351 -0.17 11.36 5.39
CA VAL A 351 -0.57 12.34 6.40
C VAL A 351 -1.52 11.68 7.40
N TYR A 352 -1.25 11.90 8.69
CA TYR A 352 -2.11 11.47 9.80
C TYR A 352 -2.50 12.69 10.63
N PHE A 353 -3.80 12.94 10.78
CA PHE A 353 -4.32 13.93 11.71
C PHE A 353 -4.35 13.35 13.13
N LEU A 354 -3.88 14.12 14.11
CA LEU A 354 -3.65 13.65 15.48
C LEU A 354 -4.66 14.30 16.44
N GLY A 355 -5.69 13.53 16.81
CA GLY A 355 -6.72 13.99 17.74
C GLY A 355 -7.60 15.12 17.16
N LYS A 356 -8.21 15.91 18.05
CA LYS A 356 -9.21 16.94 17.68
C LYS A 356 -8.62 18.28 17.21
N LYS A 357 -7.31 18.47 17.31
CA LYS A 357 -6.62 19.69 16.84
C LYS A 357 -6.12 19.47 15.41
N ARG A 358 -5.83 20.55 14.67
CA ARG A 358 -5.16 20.48 13.34
C ARG A 358 -3.71 19.98 13.39
N ASP A 359 -3.32 19.28 14.46
CA ASP A 359 -2.01 18.65 14.59
C ASP A 359 -1.95 17.50 13.59
N ARG A 360 -0.86 17.41 12.84
CA ARG A 360 -0.64 16.35 11.86
C ARG A 360 0.81 15.88 11.89
N VAL A 361 1.01 14.63 11.53
CA VAL A 361 2.34 14.10 11.18
C VAL A 361 2.34 13.69 9.72
N THR A 362 3.42 14.02 9.03
CA THR A 362 3.65 13.68 7.64
C THR A 362 4.87 12.77 7.54
N PHE A 363 4.66 11.56 7.00
CA PHE A 363 5.73 10.63 6.67
C PHE A 363 6.00 10.69 5.17
N GLU A 364 7.26 10.91 4.80
CA GLU A 364 7.68 10.96 3.41
C GLU A 364 8.46 9.69 3.08
N PHE A 365 8.05 8.98 2.04
CA PHE A 365 8.69 7.78 1.57
C PHE A 365 9.31 8.04 0.19
N PHE A 366 10.59 7.74 0.02
CA PHE A 366 11.26 7.82 -1.27
C PHE A 366 11.26 6.47 -1.98
N LYS A 367 10.89 6.45 -3.26
CA LYS A 367 11.04 5.29 -4.14
C LYS A 367 12.53 5.02 -4.32
N ARG A 368 12.96 3.80 -4.02
CA ARG A 368 14.34 3.32 -4.15
C ARG A 368 14.36 2.12 -5.07
N GLN A 369 15.12 2.22 -6.14
CA GLN A 369 15.37 1.06 -6.98
C GLN A 369 16.33 0.11 -6.28
N ASN A 370 16.04 -1.18 -6.35
CA ASN A 370 16.98 -2.24 -6.04
C ASN A 370 16.85 -3.34 -7.10
N ILE A 371 17.80 -4.29 -7.09
CA ILE A 371 17.84 -5.37 -8.09
C ILE A 371 16.57 -6.23 -8.10
N PHE A 372 15.82 -6.31 -6.99
CA PHE A 372 14.64 -7.17 -6.88
C PHE A 372 13.34 -6.44 -7.24
N SER A 373 13.27 -5.13 -7.03
CA SER A 373 12.03 -4.37 -7.19
C SER A 373 12.31 -2.89 -7.46
N GLY A 374 11.63 -2.35 -8.47
CA GLY A 374 11.53 -0.91 -8.70
C GLY A 374 10.53 -0.20 -7.77
N ASN A 375 9.74 -0.95 -7.01
CA ASN A 375 8.64 -0.44 -6.17
C ASN A 375 8.95 -0.58 -4.67
N HIS A 376 10.20 -0.36 -4.27
CA HIS A 376 10.60 -0.30 -2.86
C HIS A 376 10.58 1.14 -2.37
N TYR A 377 10.05 1.36 -1.16
CA TYR A 377 9.90 2.67 -0.56
C TYR A 377 10.62 2.72 0.78
N GLU A 378 11.43 3.76 0.97
CA GLU A 378 12.17 4.01 2.21
C GLU A 378 11.69 5.30 2.85
N LEU A 379 11.46 5.25 4.16
CA LEU A 379 11.06 6.41 4.93
C LEU A 379 12.23 7.39 5.05
N ASN A 380 11.95 8.67 4.78
CA ASN A 380 12.82 9.79 5.10
C ASN A 380 12.90 9.98 6.62
N ARG A 381 13.77 9.21 7.29
CA ARG A 381 13.86 9.17 8.76
C ARG A 381 14.28 10.52 9.34
N SER A 382 13.69 10.87 10.47
CA SER A 382 14.00 12.12 11.16
C SER A 382 13.78 11.98 12.67
N PRO A 383 14.69 12.53 13.51
CA PRO A 383 14.52 12.57 14.97
C PRO A 383 13.18 13.17 15.43
N GLN A 384 12.57 14.05 14.62
CA GLN A 384 11.27 14.68 14.91
C GLN A 384 10.12 13.67 15.07
N TYR A 385 10.23 12.49 14.43
CA TYR A 385 9.21 11.46 14.54
C TYR A 385 9.20 10.76 15.90
N LYS A 386 10.22 10.94 16.74
CA LYS A 386 10.36 10.25 18.02
C LYS A 386 9.14 10.44 18.92
N LYS A 387 8.72 11.69 19.13
CA LYS A 387 7.61 12.02 20.04
C LYS A 387 6.29 11.39 19.58
N VAL A 388 5.93 11.59 18.32
CA VAL A 388 4.67 11.10 17.76
C VAL A 388 4.63 9.58 17.68
N TYR A 389 5.73 8.93 17.26
CA TYR A 389 5.82 7.48 17.19
C TYR A 389 5.64 6.82 18.56
N PHE A 390 6.39 7.26 19.57
CA PHE A 390 6.27 6.70 20.92
C PHE A 390 4.94 7.03 21.59
N THR A 391 4.30 8.15 21.24
CA THR A 391 2.92 8.43 21.67
C THR A 391 1.96 7.38 21.12
N GLN A 392 2.08 7.03 19.84
CA GLN A 392 1.23 6.02 19.22
C GLN A 392 1.52 4.61 19.75
N VAL A 393 2.78 4.24 19.95
CA VAL A 393 3.16 2.99 20.64
C VAL A 393 2.59 2.94 22.06
N SER A 394 2.61 4.05 22.79
CA SER A 394 2.01 4.13 24.13
C SER A 394 0.49 3.87 24.10
N LYS A 395 -0.22 4.30 23.05
CA LYS A 395 -1.65 3.96 22.87
C LYS A 395 -1.86 2.46 22.69
N TRP A 396 -1.02 1.77 21.92
CA TRP A 396 -1.01 0.30 21.85
C TRP A 396 -0.83 -0.33 23.24
N ARG A 397 0.17 0.16 23.97
CA ARG A 397 0.59 -0.38 25.28
C ARG A 397 -0.35 -0.08 26.44
N LYS A 398 -1.27 0.88 26.27
CA LYS A 398 -2.30 1.24 27.26
C LYS A 398 -3.71 0.86 26.80
N GLY A 399 -3.82 0.17 25.68
CA GLY A 399 -5.10 -0.24 25.11
C GLY A 399 -6.03 0.91 24.74
N ALA A 400 -5.45 2.08 24.48
CA ALA A 400 -6.13 3.34 24.22
C ALA A 400 -6.22 3.69 22.72
N LEU A 401 -6.08 2.70 21.83
CA LEU A 401 -6.38 2.89 20.40
C LEU A 401 -7.87 3.11 20.21
N GLU A 402 -8.19 4.22 19.54
CA GLU A 402 -9.52 4.55 19.06
C GLU A 402 -9.95 3.59 17.94
N TYR A 403 -11.26 3.50 17.67
CA TYR A 403 -11.79 2.74 16.54
C TYR A 403 -11.42 3.44 15.23
N GLU A 404 -11.02 2.66 14.21
CA GLU A 404 -10.78 3.13 12.84
C GLU A 404 -11.98 2.87 11.94
#